data_AF-A0A026VZR3-F1
#
_entry.id   AF-A0A026VZR3-F1
#
_cell.length_a   1.000
_cell.length_b   1.000
_cell.length_c   1.000
_cell.angle_alpha   90.00
_cell.angle_beta   90.00
_cell.angle_gamma   90.00
#
_symmetry.space_group_name_H-M   'P 1'
#
loop_
_entity.id
_entity.type
_entity.pdbx_description
1 polymer ?
#
loop_
_entity_poly.entity_id
_entity_poly.type
_entity_poly.pdbx_seq_one_letter_code
_entity_poly.pdbx_strand_id
1 'polypeptide(L)'
;LPPFDGKYDEWEQFRDRFQSLIIDNRDLSQFTRMHFLTSCLKGRALECVSSLSITGDSFDTAWKALTSRFESKRRLINVHL
;
A
#
# COMPACT_ATOMS: atom_id res chain seq x y z
N LEU A 1 0.01 10.76 7.52
CA LEU A 1 0.32 9.32 7.73
C LEU A 1 1.83 9.16 7.82
N PRO A 2 2.35 8.34 8.75
CA PRO A 2 3.79 8.04 8.76
C PRO A 2 4.16 7.35 7.44
N PRO A 3 5.33 7.66 6.86
CA PRO A 3 5.76 7.02 5.65
C PRO A 3 6.07 5.54 5.91
N PHE A 4 5.58 4.68 5.03
CA PHE A 4 5.84 3.25 5.04
C PHE A 4 7.03 2.93 4.14
N ASP A 5 8.14 2.47 4.73
CA ASP A 5 9.35 2.14 3.97
C ASP A 5 9.33 0.71 3.37
N GLY A 6 8.40 -0.13 3.81
CA GLY A 6 8.32 -1.54 3.40
C GLY A 6 8.52 -2.57 4.52
N LYS A 7 8.38 -2.19 5.80
CA LYS A 7 8.49 -3.16 6.90
C LYS A 7 7.26 -4.07 6.96
N TYR A 8 7.48 -5.39 6.95
CA TYR A 8 6.41 -6.38 7.04
C TYR A 8 5.66 -6.34 8.39
N ASP A 9 6.34 -5.93 9.45
CA ASP A 9 5.76 -5.78 10.79
C ASP A 9 4.71 -4.66 10.82
N GLU A 10 5.03 -3.52 10.21
CA GLU A 10 4.17 -2.33 10.15
C GLU A 10 3.13 -2.39 9.01
N TRP A 11 3.26 -3.36 8.09
CA TRP A 11 2.38 -3.49 6.91
C TRP A 11 0.90 -3.60 7.27
N GLU A 12 0.55 -4.44 8.25
CA GLU A 12 -0.86 -4.61 8.65
C GLU A 12 -1.46 -3.34 9.21
N GLN A 13 -0.72 -2.67 10.12
CA GLN A 13 -1.15 -1.41 10.72
C GLN A 13 -1.25 -0.30 9.66
N PHE A 14 -0.30 -0.24 8.73
CA PHE A 14 -0.35 0.70 7.61
C PHE A 14 -1.55 0.44 6.72
N ARG A 15 -1.77 -0.82 6.33
CA ARG A 15 -2.88 -1.24 5.46
C ARG A 15 -4.22 -0.87 6.08
N ASP A 16 -4.44 -1.23 7.33
CA ASP A 16 -5.71 -0.97 8.03
C ASP A 16 -5.99 0.54 8.12
N ARG A 17 -4.98 1.32 8.56
CA ARG A 17 -5.09 2.78 8.63
C ARG A 17 -5.32 3.41 7.26
N PHE A 18 -4.60 2.97 6.23
CA PHE A 18 -4.76 3.49 4.87
C PHE A 18 -6.13 3.13 4.30
N GLN A 19 -6.62 1.92 4.56
CA GLN A 19 -7.93 1.48 4.12
C GLN A 19 -9.04 2.33 4.77
N SER A 20 -9.00 2.51 6.09
CA SER A 20 -9.99 3.31 6.82
C SER A 20 -9.92 4.80 6.44
N LEU A 21 -8.74 5.37 6.25
CA LEU A 21 -8.56 6.82 6.00
C LEU A 21 -8.65 7.22 4.52
N ILE A 22 -8.34 6.32 3.58
CA ILE A 22 -8.19 6.67 2.16
C ILE A 22 -9.11 5.83 1.26
N ILE A 23 -9.22 4.52 1.49
CA ILE A 23 -10.01 3.61 0.63
C ILE A 23 -11.51 3.68 0.95
N ASP A 24 -11.86 3.67 2.23
CA ASP A 24 -13.24 3.78 2.70
C ASP A 24 -13.83 5.18 2.48
N ASN A 25 -12.95 6.17 2.34
CA ASN A 25 -13.33 7.56 2.10
C ASN A 25 -13.88 7.73 0.68
N ARG A 26 -15.21 7.79 0.57
CA ARG A 26 -15.96 7.95 -0.69
C ARG A 26 -15.78 9.33 -1.34
N ASP A 27 -15.35 10.32 -0.57
CA ASP A 27 -15.04 11.67 -1.04
C ASP A 27 -13.75 11.69 -1.90
N LEU A 28 -12.87 10.69 -1.73
CA LEU A 28 -11.60 10.63 -2.43
C LEU A 28 -11.72 9.87 -3.74
N SER A 29 -11.40 10.56 -4.84
CA SER A 29 -11.25 9.96 -6.17
C SER A 29 -10.06 8.99 -6.23
N GLN A 30 -10.10 8.01 -7.12
CA GLN A 30 -9.03 7.02 -7.26
C GLN A 30 -7.66 7.65 -7.51
N PHE A 31 -7.60 8.74 -8.29
CA PHE A 31 -6.37 9.51 -8.50
C PHE A 31 -5.80 10.07 -7.20
N THR A 32 -6.65 10.67 -6.38
CA THR A 32 -6.27 11.21 -5.07
C THR A 32 -5.76 10.10 -4.15
N ARG A 33 -6.41 8.93 -4.15
CA ARG A 33 -5.97 7.75 -3.40
C ARG A 33 -4.59 7.28 -3.85
N MET A 34 -4.34 7.24 -5.16
CA MET A 34 -3.02 6.91 -5.74
C MET A 34 -1.95 7.92 -5.32
N HIS A 35 -2.27 9.22 -5.35
CA HIS A 35 -1.35 10.27 -4.92
C HIS A 35 -1.02 10.18 -3.42
N PHE A 36 -2.02 9.89 -2.58
CA PHE A 36 -1.81 9.64 -1.16
C PHE A 36 -0.98 8.37 -0.93
N LEU A 37 -1.23 7.31 -1.70
CA LEU A 37 -0.49 6.08 -1.63
C LEU A 37 0.99 6.35 -1.89
N THR A 38 1.36 6.97 -3.01
CA THR A 38 2.77 7.26 -3.32
C THR A 38 3.43 8.20 -2.32
N SER A 39 2.71 9.22 -1.83
CA SER A 39 3.24 10.12 -0.78
C SER A 39 3.50 9.41 0.55
N CYS A 40 2.68 8.41 0.88
CA CYS A 40 2.83 7.64 2.11
C CYS A 40 3.84 6.49 1.97
N LEU A 41 4.33 6.19 0.77
CA LEU A 41 5.30 5.13 0.52
C LEU A 41 6.72 5.70 0.43
N LYS A 42 7.70 4.94 0.93
CA LYS A 42 9.12 5.24 0.80
C LYS A 42 9.92 3.97 0.51
N GLY A 43 11.16 4.15 0.07
CA GLY A 43 12.11 3.06 -0.16
C GLY A 43 11.52 1.96 -1.05
N ARG A 44 11.55 0.73 -0.55
CA ARG A 44 11.13 -0.46 -1.29
C ARG A 44 9.64 -0.48 -1.60
N ALA A 45 8.82 0.07 -0.71
CA ALA A 45 7.39 0.11 -0.91
C ALA A 45 7.01 1.10 -2.03
N LEU A 46 7.74 2.22 -2.13
CA LEU A 46 7.59 3.17 -3.22
C LEU A 46 8.09 2.58 -4.54
N GLU A 47 9.24 1.90 -4.54
CA GLU A 47 9.75 1.24 -5.75
C GLU A 47 8.75 0.25 -6.36
N CYS A 48 8.04 -0.53 -5.52
CA CYS A 48 7.02 -1.47 -5.99
C CYS A 48 5.90 -0.80 -6.80
N VAL A 49 5.51 0.42 -6.45
CA VAL A 49 4.46 1.16 -7.17
C VAL A 49 5.03 2.14 -8.18
N SER A 50 6.32 2.47 -8.10
CA SER A 50 7.00 3.37 -9.03
C SER A 50 7.12 2.77 -10.43
N SER A 51 7.05 1.44 -10.56
CA SER A 51 6.95 0.77 -11.86
C SER A 51 5.55 0.88 -12.49
N LEU A 52 4.56 1.38 -11.74
CA LEU A 52 3.18 1.57 -12.20
C LEU A 52 2.93 3.06 -12.43
N SER A 53 2.11 3.39 -13.42
CA SER A 53 1.72 4.76 -13.71
C SER A 53 0.87 5.33 -12.58
N ILE A 54 1.18 6.55 -12.10
CA ILE A 54 0.40 7.25 -11.07
C ILE A 54 -0.89 7.81 -11.69
N THR A 55 -1.83 6.92 -11.97
CA THR A 55 -3.16 7.23 -12.50
C THR A 55 -4.23 6.63 -11.61
N GLY A 56 -5.43 7.23 -11.59
CA GLY A 56 -6.53 6.72 -10.76
C GLY A 56 -6.90 5.28 -11.08
N ASP A 57 -6.83 4.88 -12.35
CA ASP A 57 -7.10 3.51 -12.79
C ASP A 57 -6.06 2.50 -12.30
N SER A 58 -4.82 2.95 -12.08
CA SER A 58 -3.72 2.10 -11.62
C SER A 58 -3.70 1.90 -10.11
N PHE A 59 -4.58 2.58 -9.35
CA PHE A 59 -4.63 2.47 -7.89
C PHE A 59 -4.89 1.03 -7.43
N ASP A 60 -5.89 0.35 -8.00
CA ASP A 60 -6.23 -1.02 -7.64
C ASP A 60 -5.03 -1.97 -7.90
N THR A 61 -4.39 -1.83 -9.05
CA THR A 61 -3.20 -2.60 -9.42
C THR A 61 -2.04 -2.34 -8.45
N ALA A 62 -1.76 -1.08 -8.14
CA ALA A 62 -0.71 -0.71 -7.21
C ALA A 62 -0.97 -1.24 -5.80
N TRP A 63 -2.20 -1.10 -5.32
CA TRP A 63 -2.61 -1.58 -4.01
C TRP A 63 -2.54 -3.11 -3.90
N LYS A 64 -2.99 -3.83 -4.94
CA LYS A 64 -2.87 -5.30 -5.02
C LYS A 64 -1.42 -5.75 -5.10
N ALA A 65 -0.58 -5.08 -5.88
CA ALA A 65 0.85 -5.41 -5.97
C ALA A 65 1.54 -5.23 -4.62
N LEU A 66 1.27 -4.11 -3.93
CA LEU A 66 1.76 -3.83 -2.59
C LEU A 66 1.29 -4.92 -1.62
N THR A 67 -0.01 -5.19 -1.58
CA THR A 67 -0.61 -6.19 -0.70
C THR A 67 -0.04 -7.58 -0.95
N SER A 68 0.03 -8.02 -2.20
CA SER A 68 0.60 -9.31 -2.54
C SER A 68 2.07 -9.42 -2.12
N ARG A 69 2.86 -8.35 -2.30
CA ARG A 69 4.29 -8.34 -1.94
C ARG A 69 4.53 -8.42 -0.43
N PHE A 70 3.78 -7.66 0.36
CA PHE A 70 4.00 -7.54 1.80
C PHE A 70 3.18 -8.54 2.63
N GLU A 71 1.98 -8.93 2.17
CA GLU A 71 1.16 -9.96 2.81
C GLU A 71 1.71 -11.38 2.59
N SER A 72 2.19 -11.70 1.36
CA SER A 72 2.72 -13.04 1.07
C SER A 72 3.92 -13.39 1.95
N LYS A 73 4.78 -12.41 2.26
CA LYS A 73 5.93 -12.65 3.12
C LYS A 73 5.55 -12.81 4.60
N ARG A 74 4.50 -12.12 5.06
CA ARG A 74 3.96 -12.30 6.42
C ARG A 74 3.36 -13.69 6.60
N ARG A 75 2.62 -14.22 5.61
CA ARG A 75 2.12 -15.61 5.64
C ARG A 75 3.24 -16.65 5.74
N LEU A 76 4.35 -16.45 5.03
CA LEU A 76 5.50 -17.37 5.11
C LEU A 76 6.16 -17.37 6.50
N ILE A 77 6.20 -16.22 7.18
CA ILE A 77 6.77 -16.10 8.53
C ILE A 77 5.83 -16.73 9.56
N ASN A 78 4.51 -16.59 9.40
CA ASN A 78 3.52 -17.12 10.34
C ASN A 78 3.31 -18.65 10.23
N VAL A 79 3.62 -19.26 9.09
CA VAL A 79 3.53 -20.73 8.88
C VAL A 79 4.63 -21.52 9.59
N HIS A 80 5.69 -20.87 10.10
CA HIS A 80 6.83 -21.53 10.74
C HIS A 80 6.84 -21.47 12.27
N LEU A 81 5.66 -21.33 12.91
CA LEU A 81 5.47 -21.36 14.36
C LEU A 81 4.69 -22.61 14.80
#